data_AF-A0A229SXR8-F1
#
_entry.id   AF-A0A229SXR8-F1
#
_cell.length_a   1.000
_cell.length_b   1.000
_cell.length_c   1.000
_cell.angle_alpha   90.00
_cell.angle_beta   90.00
_cell.angle_gamma   90.00
#
_symmetry.space_group_name_H-M   'P 1'
#
loop_
_entity.id
_entity.type
_entity.pdbx_description
1 polymer ?
#
loop_
_entity_poly.entity_id
_entity_poly.type
_entity_poly.pdbx_seq_one_letter_code
_entity_poly.pdbx_strand_id
1 'polypeptide(L)'
;MRWRASIGLAVGGGPVSSIVESDHGSEGSAREWIEHKLPRTRFPAWIPPARRADGVELFGRVARGRVVTGRLLPTWQSDTDTAEWHADRAGDHVQWRRCPAGER
;
A
#
# COMPACT_ATOMS: atom_id res chain seq x y z
N MET A 1 -0.73 -8.66 16.66
CA MET A 1 -0.91 -8.65 15.19
C MET A 1 -1.79 -7.47 14.82
N ARG A 2 -1.54 -6.86 13.65
CA ARG A 2 -2.28 -5.70 13.11
C ARG A 2 -2.43 -5.83 11.61
N TRP A 3 -3.25 -4.97 11.03
CA TRP A 3 -3.34 -4.75 9.59
C TRP A 3 -2.70 -3.42 9.25
N ARG A 4 -1.84 -3.38 8.24
CA ARG A 4 -1.23 -2.15 7.74
C ARG A 4 -1.82 -1.82 6.38
N ALA A 5 -2.43 -0.66 6.30
CA ALA A 5 -2.75 -0.01 5.04
C ALA A 5 -1.58 0.87 4.61
N SER A 6 -1.24 0.87 3.33
CA SER A 6 -0.21 1.74 2.76
C SER A 6 -0.63 2.21 1.38
N ILE A 7 -0.22 3.42 1.02
CA ILE A 7 -0.23 3.88 -0.37
C ILE A 7 1.21 3.93 -0.84
N GLY A 8 1.49 3.25 -1.95
CA GLY A 8 2.81 3.17 -2.57
C GLY A 8 2.81 3.77 -3.97
N LEU A 9 4.00 3.79 -4.56
CA LEU A 9 4.23 4.20 -5.94
C LEU A 9 4.74 2.98 -6.72
N ALA A 10 4.20 2.74 -7.89
CA ALA A 10 4.76 1.76 -8.82
C ALA A 10 5.37 2.52 -10.01
N VAL A 11 6.51 2.06 -10.50
CA VAL A 11 7.12 2.54 -11.75
C VAL A 11 7.29 1.34 -12.66
N GLY A 12 6.62 1.31 -13.81
CA GLY A 12 6.81 0.24 -14.81
C GLY A 12 6.65 -1.20 -14.28
N GLY A 13 5.81 -1.42 -13.26
CA GLY A 13 5.57 -2.74 -12.66
C GLY A 13 6.49 -3.13 -11.49
N GLY A 14 7.45 -2.29 -11.11
CA GLY A 14 8.32 -2.52 -9.94
C GLY A 14 7.86 -1.77 -8.69
N PRO A 15 8.05 -2.33 -7.47
CA PRO A 15 7.64 -1.67 -6.24
C PRO A 15 8.55 -0.47 -5.92
N VAL A 16 7.94 0.69 -5.69
CA VAL A 16 8.60 1.84 -5.07
C VAL A 16 7.87 2.17 -3.77
N SER A 17 8.67 2.32 -2.71
CA SER A 17 8.35 2.67 -1.32
C SER A 17 6.93 3.18 -1.01
N SER A 18 6.36 2.72 0.10
CA SER A 18 5.18 3.33 0.72
C SER A 18 5.43 4.81 1.02
N ILE A 19 4.53 5.68 0.56
CA ILE A 19 4.57 7.12 0.82
C ILE A 19 3.77 7.52 2.07
N VAL A 20 2.76 6.72 2.41
CA VAL A 20 1.98 6.89 3.64
C VAL A 20 1.51 5.52 4.10
N GLU A 21 1.52 5.32 5.42
CA GLU A 21 1.11 4.09 6.08
C GLU A 21 0.16 4.39 7.23
N SER A 22 -0.69 3.43 7.56
CA SER A 22 -1.59 3.47 8.71
C SER A 22 -1.80 2.06 9.27
N ASP A 23 -1.73 1.94 10.59
CA ASP A 23 -1.96 0.67 11.31
C ASP A 23 -3.43 0.59 11.77
N HIS A 24 -4.04 -0.58 11.63
CA HIS A 24 -5.44 -0.84 11.93
C HIS A 24 -5.62 -2.14 12.72
N GLY A 25 -6.73 -2.22 13.46
CA GLY A 25 -7.13 -3.41 14.22
C GLY A 25 -7.73 -4.53 13.37
N SER A 26 -8.24 -4.21 12.17
CA SER A 26 -8.94 -5.15 11.29
C SER A 26 -8.61 -4.91 9.81
N GLU A 27 -8.85 -5.92 8.96
CA GLU A 27 -8.70 -5.80 7.50
C GLU A 27 -9.69 -4.76 6.95
N GLY A 28 -10.95 -4.81 7.38
CA GLY A 28 -12.01 -3.91 6.93
C GLY A 28 -11.65 -2.44 7.14
N SER A 29 -11.21 -2.08 8.36
CA SER A 29 -10.80 -0.70 8.65
C SER A 29 -9.57 -0.26 7.87
N ALA A 30 -8.65 -1.17 7.56
CA ALA A 30 -7.51 -0.87 6.68
C ALA A 30 -7.95 -0.63 5.22
N ARG A 31 -8.92 -1.40 4.73
CA ARG A 31 -9.49 -1.23 3.38
C ARG A 31 -10.31 0.04 3.25
N GLU A 32 -11.16 0.35 4.23
CA GLU A 32 -11.90 1.62 4.31
C GLU A 32 -10.95 2.82 4.28
N TRP A 33 -9.83 2.73 4.98
CA TRP A 33 -8.81 3.78 4.95
C TRP A 33 -8.23 3.97 3.54
N ILE A 34 -7.95 2.89 2.80
CA ILE A 34 -7.48 2.97 1.40
C ILE A 34 -8.55 3.57 0.49
N GLU A 35 -9.80 3.12 0.60
CA GLU A 35 -10.94 3.63 -0.17
C GLU A 35 -11.12 5.14 0.04
N HIS A 36 -10.90 5.62 1.26
CA HIS A 36 -10.93 7.04 1.55
C HIS A 36 -9.66 7.77 1.07
N LYS A 37 -8.48 7.22 1.29
CA LYS A 37 -7.22 7.96 1.12
C LYS A 37 -6.71 7.93 -0.32
N LEU A 38 -6.81 6.81 -1.03
CA LEU A 38 -6.18 6.60 -2.34
C LEU A 38 -6.74 7.55 -3.42
N PRO A 39 -8.07 7.74 -3.59
CA PRO A 39 -8.60 8.66 -4.61
C PRO A 39 -8.20 10.13 -4.38
N ARG A 40 -7.92 10.50 -3.11
CA ARG A 40 -7.55 11.86 -2.70
C ARG A 40 -6.03 12.07 -2.70
N THR A 41 -5.24 11.00 -2.82
CA THR A 41 -3.79 11.08 -2.76
C THR A 41 -3.24 11.61 -4.07
N ARG A 42 -2.30 12.55 -3.95
CA ARG A 42 -1.57 13.14 -5.08
C ARG A 42 -0.16 12.57 -5.10
N PHE A 43 0.45 12.58 -6.28
CA PHE A 43 1.87 12.27 -6.40
C PHE A 43 2.70 13.22 -5.52
N PRO A 44 3.72 12.72 -4.82
CA PRO A 44 4.67 13.57 -4.12
C PRO A 44 5.27 14.63 -5.05
N ALA A 45 5.61 15.80 -4.48
CA ALA A 45 6.11 16.94 -5.26
C ALA A 45 7.41 16.65 -6.03
N TRP A 46 8.22 15.70 -5.56
CA TRP A 46 9.45 15.27 -6.20
C TRP A 46 9.22 14.38 -7.45
N ILE A 47 7.98 13.96 -7.72
CA ILE A 47 7.62 13.24 -8.96
C ILE A 47 7.09 14.25 -9.99
N PRO A 48 7.94 14.68 -10.95
CA PRO A 48 7.52 15.64 -11.96
C PRO A 48 6.49 15.01 -12.91
N PRO A 49 5.62 15.83 -13.55
CA PRO A 49 4.64 15.34 -14.51
C PRO A 49 5.22 14.47 -15.63
N ALA A 50 6.43 14.80 -16.11
CA ALA A 50 7.12 14.01 -17.13
C ALA A 50 7.36 12.56 -16.70
N ARG A 51 7.72 12.32 -15.42
CA ARG A 51 7.89 10.96 -14.90
C ARG A 51 6.56 10.21 -14.82
N ARG A 52 5.41 10.88 -14.74
CA ARG A 52 4.11 10.21 -14.74
C ARG A 52 3.81 9.56 -16.09
N ALA A 53 4.36 10.10 -17.18
CA ALA A 53 4.28 9.50 -18.50
C ALA A 53 5.10 8.19 -18.61
N ASP A 54 6.06 7.96 -17.70
CA ASP A 54 6.84 6.71 -17.60
C ASP A 54 6.06 5.57 -16.94
N GLY A 55 4.73 5.69 -16.79
CA GLY A 55 3.88 4.68 -16.16
C GLY A 55 4.00 4.65 -14.62
N VAL A 56 4.06 5.83 -14.00
CA VAL A 56 4.10 5.94 -12.54
C VAL A 56 2.69 6.03 -11.97
N GLU A 57 2.36 5.09 -11.10
CA GLU A 57 1.01 4.91 -10.58
C GLU A 57 0.99 4.86 -9.05
N LEU A 58 -0.13 5.32 -8.47
CA LEU A 58 -0.40 5.16 -7.04
C LEU A 58 -1.24 3.91 -6.84
N PHE A 59 -0.84 3.08 -5.89
CA PHE A 59 -1.59 1.89 -5.50
C PHE A 59 -1.72 1.82 -3.97
N GLY A 60 -2.80 1.20 -3.51
CA GLY A 60 -3.01 0.84 -2.12
C GLY A 60 -2.56 -0.60 -1.86
N ARG A 61 -2.07 -0.87 -0.66
CA ARG A 61 -1.77 -2.22 -0.18
C ARG A 61 -2.24 -2.39 1.25
N VAL A 62 -2.90 -3.51 1.52
CA VAL A 62 -3.29 -3.95 2.86
C VAL A 62 -2.65 -5.29 3.15
N ALA A 63 -1.86 -5.36 4.22
CA ALA A 63 -1.18 -6.57 4.65
C ALA A 63 -1.32 -6.77 6.16
N ARG A 64 -1.44 -8.03 6.58
CA ARG A 64 -1.38 -8.40 8.00
C ARG A 64 0.07 -8.49 8.45
N GLY A 65 0.35 -8.14 9.69
CA GLY A 65 1.71 -8.26 10.22
C GLY A 65 1.86 -7.77 11.66
N ARG A 66 3.08 -7.42 12.00
CA ARG A 66 3.45 -6.90 13.33
C ARG A 66 4.62 -5.93 13.25
N VAL A 67 4.66 -5.04 14.23
CA VAL A 67 5.87 -4.26 14.51
C VAL A 67 6.82 -5.12 15.34
N VAL A 68 8.04 -5.29 14.87
CA VAL A 68 9.13 -5.99 15.55
C VAL A 68 10.01 -4.94 16.22
N THR A 69 10.03 -4.95 17.55
CA THR A 69 10.75 -3.96 18.38
C THR A 69 12.15 -4.41 18.79
N GLY A 70 12.57 -5.63 18.45
CA GLY A 70 13.90 -6.19 18.77
C GLY A 70 15.05 -5.69 17.88
N ARG A 71 14.87 -4.57 17.18
CA ARG A 71 15.87 -3.92 16.31
C ARG A 71 16.07 -2.48 16.76
N LEU A 72 17.16 -1.85 16.33
CA LEU A 72 17.49 -0.45 16.66
C LEU A 72 16.31 0.51 16.41
N LEU A 73 15.52 0.24 15.36
CA LEU A 73 14.26 0.90 15.08
C LEU A 73 13.16 -0.15 14.95
N PRO A 74 11.96 0.09 15.51
CA PRO A 74 10.82 -0.79 15.29
C PRO A 74 10.52 -0.93 13.79
N THR A 75 10.55 -2.15 13.28
CA THR A 75 10.29 -2.42 11.86
C THR A 75 8.99 -3.18 11.69
N TRP A 76 8.19 -2.81 10.70
CA TRP A 76 7.05 -3.63 10.29
C TRP A 76 7.51 -4.89 9.57
N GLN A 77 6.90 -6.02 9.91
CA GLN A 77 7.08 -7.29 9.26
C GLN A 77 5.70 -7.81 8.83
N SER A 78 5.50 -7.93 7.51
CA SER A 78 4.32 -8.59 6.96
C SER A 78 4.34 -10.09 7.28
N ASP A 79 3.15 -10.62 7.48
CA ASP A 79 2.90 -12.05 7.62
C ASP A 79 2.91 -12.70 6.24
N THR A 80 3.91 -13.53 5.95
CA THR A 80 4.13 -14.11 4.62
C THR A 80 3.11 -15.15 4.23
N ASP A 81 2.39 -15.71 5.21
CA ASP A 81 1.39 -16.77 4.99
C ASP A 81 -0.03 -16.19 4.86
N THR A 82 -0.18 -14.87 4.97
CA THR A 82 -1.46 -14.19 4.82
C THR A 82 -1.53 -13.51 3.45
N ALA A 83 -2.65 -13.69 2.76
CA ALA A 83 -2.92 -12.97 1.51
C ALA A 83 -2.88 -11.45 1.71
N GLU A 84 -2.40 -10.74 0.71
CA GLU A 84 -2.38 -9.29 0.68
C GLU A 84 -3.48 -8.77 -0.25
N TRP A 85 -3.89 -7.53 -0.04
CA TRP A 85 -4.82 -6.84 -0.92
C TRP A 85 -4.12 -5.68 -1.59
N HIS A 86 -4.20 -5.62 -2.92
CA HIS A 86 -3.76 -4.49 -3.71
C HIS A 86 -4.99 -3.71 -4.17
N ALA A 87 -4.88 -2.38 -4.20
CA ALA A 87 -5.92 -1.49 -4.66
C ALA A 87 -5.37 -0.58 -5.74
N ASP A 88 -5.97 -0.62 -6.92
CA ASP A 88 -5.66 0.31 -7.99
C ASP A 88 -6.70 1.44 -8.00
N ARG A 89 -6.26 2.66 -8.32
CA ARG A 89 -7.18 3.79 -8.41
C ARG A 89 -7.95 3.75 -9.74
N ALA A 90 -9.27 3.76 -9.67
CA ALA A 90 -10.17 3.82 -10.83
C ALA A 90 -11.10 5.03 -10.71
N GLY A 91 -10.63 6.20 -11.17
CA GLY A 91 -11.34 7.47 -10.99
C GLY A 91 -11.42 7.87 -9.51
N ASP A 92 -12.66 7.93 -9.01
CA ASP A 92 -13.00 8.22 -7.61
C ASP A 92 -13.18 6.96 -6.74
N HIS A 93 -13.09 5.78 -7.36
CA HIS A 93 -13.20 4.49 -6.69
C HIS A 93 -11.86 3.76 -6.69
N VAL A 94 -11.82 2.65 -5.95
CA VAL A 94 -10.66 1.75 -5.93
C VAL A 94 -11.09 0.38 -6.44
N GLN A 95 -10.21 -0.27 -7.19
CA GLN A 95 -10.38 -1.65 -7.64
C GLN A 95 -9.48 -2.55 -6.82
N TRP A 96 -10.08 -3.50 -6.12
CA TRP A 96 -9.36 -4.42 -5.26
C TRP A 96 -8.95 -5.68 -6.01
N ARG A 97 -7.70 -6.11 -5.81
CA ARG A 97 -7.16 -7.40 -6.21
C ARG A 97 -6.59 -8.09 -4.97
N ARG A 98 -6.93 -9.36 -4.79
CA ARG A 98 -6.32 -10.19 -3.76
C ARG A 98 -5.06 -10.83 -4.33
N CYS A 99 -3.94 -10.66 -3.65
CA CYS A 99 -2.66 -11.29 -3.96
C CYS A 99 -2.44 -12.43 -2.96
N PRO A 100 -2.44 -13.71 -3.39
CA PRO A 100 -2.21 -14.83 -2.50
C PRO A 100 -0.84 -14.75 -1.83
N ALA A 101 -0.74 -15.39 -0.67
CA ALA A 101 0.52 -15.54 0.05
C ALA A 101 1.56 -16.21 -0.86
N GLY A 102 2.74 -15.59 -1.02
CA GLY A 102 3.87 -16.17 -1.76
C GLY A 102 4.01 -15.75 -3.23
N GLU A 103 3.08 -14.98 -3.82
CA GLU A 103 3.33 -14.30 -5.10
C GLU A 103 4.19 -13.05 -4.86
N ARG A 104 5.40 -13.03 -5.44
CA ARG A 104 6.35 -11.91 -5.40
C ARG A 104 6.75 -11.50 -6.81
#